data_AF-A0ABD5B209-F1
#
_entry.id   AF-A0ABD5B209-F1
#
_cell.length_a   1.000
_cell.length_b   1.000
_cell.length_c   1.000
_cell.angle_alpha   90.00
_cell.angle_beta   90.00
_cell.angle_gamma   90.00
#
_symmetry.space_group_name_H-M   'P 1'
#
loop_
_entity.id
_entity.type
_entity.pdbx_description
1 polymer ?
#
loop_
_entity_poly.entity_id
_entity_poly.type
_entity_poly.pdbx_seq_one_letter_code
_entity_poly.pdbx_strand_id
1 'polypeptide(L)'
;MDITTKIVDLFSGENSLISTNVEEIKLEKDEFGELQIHISISNFSKKSKFFRVHLLFTKIVEFQFYYSSNYSFYNIENYKLLYIEDQVYLSLDPDEHLESKSLSDLDFILAKSVLLL
;
A
#
# COMPACT_ATOMS: atom_id res chain seq x y z
N MET A 1 -9.69 -11.56 2.11
CA MET A 1 -8.69 -12.53 2.63
C MET A 1 -7.64 -11.78 3.44
N ASP A 2 -7.39 -12.16 4.69
CA ASP A 2 -6.29 -11.57 5.48
C ASP A 2 -4.95 -12.01 4.90
N ILE A 3 -4.11 -11.03 4.56
CA ILE A 3 -2.80 -11.24 3.95
C ILE A 3 -1.67 -10.59 4.76
N THR A 4 -1.94 -10.11 5.96
CA THR A 4 -1.04 -9.28 6.79
C THR A 4 0.38 -9.86 6.88
N THR A 5 0.52 -11.13 7.25
CA THR A 5 1.84 -11.78 7.42
C THR A 5 2.46 -12.26 6.12
N LYS A 6 1.73 -12.17 4.99
CA LYS A 6 2.13 -12.68 3.68
C LYS A 6 2.24 -11.58 2.63
N ILE A 7 1.99 -10.33 2.98
CA ILE A 7 1.83 -9.25 2.01
C ILE A 7 3.12 -9.04 1.20
N VAL A 8 4.28 -9.12 1.86
CA VAL A 8 5.60 -9.00 1.23
C VAL A 8 5.80 -10.10 0.17
N ASP A 9 5.56 -11.36 0.55
CA ASP A 9 5.68 -12.49 -0.37
C ASP A 9 4.66 -12.39 -1.52
N LEU A 10 3.45 -11.92 -1.22
CA LEU A 10 2.35 -11.85 -2.17
C LEU A 10 2.65 -10.89 -3.33
N PHE A 11 3.27 -9.75 -3.02
CA PHE A 11 3.61 -8.69 -3.97
C PHE A 11 5.08 -8.73 -4.39
N SER A 12 5.68 -9.92 -4.43
CA SER A 12 7.03 -10.13 -4.97
C SER A 12 6.99 -10.72 -6.39
N GLY A 13 8.12 -10.62 -7.10
CA GLY A 13 8.28 -11.23 -8.42
C GLY A 13 7.24 -10.77 -9.45
N GLU A 14 6.47 -11.71 -10.01
CA GLU A 14 5.48 -11.44 -11.07
C GLU A 14 4.27 -10.63 -10.59
N ASN A 15 4.02 -10.62 -9.27
CA ASN A 15 2.93 -9.87 -8.64
C ASN A 15 3.41 -8.52 -8.08
N SER A 16 4.63 -8.09 -8.40
CA SER A 16 5.16 -6.80 -7.93
C SER A 16 4.21 -5.64 -8.21
N LEU A 17 4.17 -4.68 -7.29
CA LEU A 17 3.45 -3.42 -7.48
C LEU A 17 4.18 -2.44 -8.40
N ILE A 18 5.44 -2.69 -8.76
CA ILE A 18 6.18 -1.84 -9.71
C ILE A 18 5.47 -1.83 -11.07
N SER A 19 5.37 -0.65 -11.68
CA SER A 19 4.68 -0.39 -12.95
C SER A 19 3.17 -0.67 -12.93
N THR A 20 2.57 -0.76 -11.74
CA THR A 20 1.11 -0.77 -11.56
C THR A 20 0.59 0.65 -11.33
N ASN A 21 -0.74 0.80 -11.30
CA ASN A 21 -1.41 2.09 -11.16
C ASN A 21 -2.25 2.10 -9.89
N VAL A 22 -2.06 3.11 -9.04
CA VAL A 22 -3.04 3.42 -8.00
C VAL A 22 -4.22 4.13 -8.65
N GLU A 23 -5.38 3.49 -8.65
CA GLU A 23 -6.62 4.03 -9.22
C GLU A 23 -7.39 4.87 -8.21
N GLU A 24 -7.33 4.46 -6.94
CA GLU A 24 -8.11 5.07 -5.87
C GLU A 24 -7.40 4.85 -4.54
N ILE A 25 -7.36 5.89 -3.72
CA ILE A 25 -7.11 5.81 -2.28
C ILE A 25 -8.34 6.41 -1.60
N LYS A 26 -9.05 5.58 -0.84
CA LYS A 26 -10.27 5.97 -0.13
C LYS A 26 -10.04 5.87 1.37
N LEU A 27 -10.26 6.97 2.08
CA LEU A 27 -10.25 7.01 3.53
C LEU A 27 -11.69 6.99 3.99
N GLU A 28 -12.06 5.95 4.73
CA GLU A 28 -13.43 5.79 5.23
C GLU A 28 -13.44 5.28 6.66
N LYS A 29 -14.59 5.42 7.31
CA LYS A 29 -14.81 4.85 8.64
C LYS A 29 -15.68 3.62 8.51
N ASP A 30 -15.41 2.61 9.32
CA ASP A 30 -16.29 1.44 9.40
C ASP A 30 -17.54 1.70 10.26
N GLU A 31 -18.33 0.64 10.47
CA GLU A 31 -19.56 0.69 11.25
C GLU A 31 -19.33 1.08 12.73
N PHE A 32 -18.11 0.93 13.24
CA PHE A 32 -17.72 1.31 14.59
C PHE A 32 -17.04 2.69 14.65
N GLY A 33 -16.83 3.34 13.50
CA GLY A 33 -16.20 4.65 13.40
C GLY A 33 -14.67 4.61 13.31
N GLU A 34 -14.07 3.43 13.20
CA GLU A 34 -12.63 3.24 13.07
C GLU A 34 -12.17 3.54 11.64
N LEU A 35 -11.02 4.24 11.50
CA LEU A 35 -10.48 4.59 10.19
C LEU A 35 -10.00 3.34 9.45
N GLN A 36 -10.33 3.28 8.16
CA GLN A 36 -9.86 2.31 7.20
C GLN A 36 -9.35 3.04 5.96
N ILE A 37 -8.31 2.46 5.34
CA ILE A 37 -7.75 2.99 4.10
C ILE A 37 -7.86 1.89 3.04
N HIS A 38 -8.60 2.18 1.98
CA HIS A 38 -8.77 1.29 0.84
C HIS A 38 -7.92 1.81 -0.33
N ILE A 39 -7.06 0.95 -0.87
CA ILE A 39 -6.28 1.22 -2.08
C ILE A 39 -6.71 0.27 -3.17
N SER A 40 -7.10 0.82 -4.32
CA SER A 40 -7.35 0.08 -5.55
C SER A 40 -6.13 0.20 -6.46
N ILE A 41 -5.51 -0.94 -6.80
CA ILE A 41 -4.33 -0.99 -7.67
C ILE A 41 -4.64 -1.82 -8.91
N SER A 42 -4.29 -1.34 -10.10
CA SER A 42 -4.56 -2.01 -11.37
C SER A 42 -3.35 -2.05 -12.30
N ASN A 43 -3.53 -2.58 -13.51
CA ASN A 43 -2.49 -2.62 -14.55
C ASN A 43 -1.26 -3.49 -14.20
N PHE A 44 -1.50 -4.60 -13.51
CA PHE A 44 -0.47 -5.61 -13.26
C PHE A 44 0.04 -6.26 -14.56
N SER A 45 1.27 -6.77 -14.50
CA SER A 45 1.86 -7.50 -15.62
C SER A 45 1.01 -8.70 -16.04
N LYS A 46 1.07 -9.10 -17.32
CA LYS A 46 0.35 -10.29 -17.83
C LYS A 46 0.76 -11.61 -17.17
N LYS A 47 1.91 -11.63 -16.48
CA LYS A 47 2.39 -12.79 -15.74
C LYS A 47 1.89 -12.81 -14.30
N SER A 48 1.46 -11.66 -13.78
CA SER A 48 0.82 -11.56 -12.48
C SER A 48 -0.44 -12.42 -12.46
N LYS A 49 -0.73 -13.00 -11.30
CA LYS A 49 -2.03 -13.64 -11.06
C LYS A 49 -3.14 -12.61 -10.82
N PHE A 50 -2.79 -11.34 -10.65
CA PHE A 50 -3.71 -10.25 -10.43
C PHE A 50 -3.88 -9.42 -11.69
N PHE A 51 -5.11 -8.98 -11.93
CA PHE A 51 -5.40 -7.91 -12.89
C PHE A 51 -5.63 -6.57 -12.17
N ARG A 52 -6.32 -6.65 -11.03
CA ARG A 52 -6.59 -5.57 -10.09
C ARG A 52 -6.60 -6.16 -8.68
N VAL A 53 -6.13 -5.39 -7.70
CA VAL A 53 -6.23 -5.73 -6.27
C VAL A 53 -6.86 -4.59 -5.51
N HIS A 54 -7.58 -4.96 -4.47
CA HIS A 54 -8.22 -4.05 -3.52
C HIS A 54 -7.65 -4.36 -2.14
N LEU A 55 -6.87 -3.43 -1.59
CA LEU A 55 -6.21 -3.56 -0.31
C LEU A 55 -6.95 -2.72 0.72
N LEU A 56 -7.50 -3.37 1.75
CA LEU A 56 -8.14 -2.71 2.87
C LEU A 56 -7.23 -2.77 4.09
N PHE A 57 -6.61 -1.64 4.42
CA PHE A 57 -5.85 -1.46 5.64
C PHE A 57 -6.80 -1.09 6.77
N THR A 58 -6.70 -1.82 7.89
CA THR A 58 -7.51 -1.58 9.09
C THR A 58 -6.62 -1.53 10.33
N LYS A 59 -7.17 -1.02 11.44
CA LYS A 59 -6.38 -0.76 12.66
C LYS A 59 -5.17 0.12 12.32
N ILE A 60 -5.44 1.26 11.69
CA ILE A 60 -4.44 2.22 11.22
C ILE A 60 -3.67 2.76 12.41
N VAL A 61 -2.33 2.72 12.32
CA VAL A 61 -1.42 3.28 13.31
C VAL A 61 -1.04 4.69 12.91
N GLU A 62 -0.66 4.87 11.65
CA GLU A 62 -0.19 6.13 11.09
C GLU A 62 -0.31 6.08 9.56
N PHE A 63 -0.55 7.22 8.92
CA PHE A 63 -0.45 7.35 7.48
C PHE A 63 -0.09 8.79 7.11
N GLN A 64 0.48 8.96 5.92
CA GLN A 64 0.68 10.26 5.30
C GLN A 64 0.46 10.12 3.79
N PHE A 65 -0.20 11.11 3.19
CA PHE A 65 -0.28 11.24 1.74
C PHE A 65 -0.06 12.70 1.39
N TYR A 66 0.99 12.98 0.62
CA TYR A 66 1.29 14.32 0.16
C TYR A 66 0.61 14.57 -1.20
N TYR A 67 -0.39 15.44 -1.20
CA TYR A 67 -1.06 15.84 -2.43
C TYR A 67 -0.54 17.19 -2.94
N SER A 68 -0.28 17.26 -4.24
CA SER A 68 -0.04 18.49 -4.97
C SER A 68 -0.76 18.43 -6.31
N SER A 69 -1.44 19.52 -6.69
CA SER A 69 -2.14 19.60 -7.98
C SER A 69 -1.23 19.48 -9.20
N ASN A 70 0.08 19.61 -9.00
CA ASN A 70 1.08 19.50 -10.07
C ASN A 70 1.52 18.05 -10.32
N TYR A 71 1.14 17.12 -9.45
CA TYR A 71 1.51 15.72 -9.52
C TYR A 71 0.23 14.88 -9.63
N SER A 72 0.07 14.17 -10.75
CA SER A 72 -1.04 13.23 -10.94
C SER A 72 -0.72 11.91 -10.24
N PHE A 73 -1.62 11.44 -9.38
CA PHE A 73 -1.59 10.12 -8.76
C PHE A 73 -1.33 8.99 -9.77
N TYR A 74 -0.69 7.90 -9.31
CA TYR A 74 0.74 7.69 -9.54
C TYR A 74 0.88 6.30 -10.18
N ASN A 75 1.63 6.21 -11.28
CA ASN A 75 2.30 4.95 -11.60
C ASN A 75 3.20 4.61 -10.40
N ILE A 76 3.16 3.39 -9.90
CA ILE A 76 4.04 2.96 -8.82
C ILE A 76 5.41 2.69 -9.43
N GLU A 77 6.29 3.67 -9.35
CA GLU A 77 7.67 3.57 -9.86
C GLU A 77 8.57 2.84 -8.86
N ASN A 78 8.38 3.10 -7.58
CA ASN A 78 9.04 2.43 -6.47
C ASN A 78 8.06 2.25 -5.30
N TYR A 79 8.28 1.25 -4.47
CA TYR A 79 7.50 1.04 -3.24
C TYR A 79 8.33 0.28 -2.21
N LYS A 80 8.06 0.55 -0.94
CA LYS A 80 8.62 -0.18 0.20
C LYS A 80 7.50 -0.85 0.95
N LEU A 81 7.58 -2.17 1.06
CA LEU A 81 6.57 -2.99 1.72
C LEU A 81 7.25 -3.86 2.76
N LEU A 82 6.89 -3.65 4.02
CA LEU A 82 7.48 -4.32 5.17
C LEU A 82 6.40 -4.93 6.05
N TYR A 83 6.76 -6.04 6.72
CA TYR A 83 6.04 -6.56 7.87
C TYR A 83 6.96 -6.52 9.08
N ILE A 84 6.70 -5.60 10.02
CA ILE A 84 7.56 -5.31 11.18
C ILE A 84 6.70 -5.15 12.43
N GLU A 85 7.11 -5.75 13.54
CA GLU A 85 6.42 -5.60 14.85
C GLU A 85 4.89 -5.77 14.78
N ASP A 86 4.44 -6.84 14.11
CA ASP A 86 3.03 -7.16 13.85
C ASP A 86 2.24 -6.09 13.07
N GLN A 87 2.94 -5.25 12.31
CA GLN A 87 2.39 -4.18 11.48
C GLN A 87 2.85 -4.31 10.04
N VAL A 88 2.00 -3.85 9.14
CA VAL A 88 2.29 -3.72 7.72
C VAL A 88 2.57 -2.26 7.42
N TYR A 89 3.71 -2.03 6.79
CA TYR A 89 4.12 -0.74 6.28
C TYR A 89 4.16 -0.77 4.76
N LEU A 90 3.44 0.14 4.11
CA LEU A 90 3.50 0.38 2.67
C LEU A 90 3.86 1.85 2.45
N SER A 91 4.97 2.13 1.77
CA SER A 91 5.26 3.44 1.19
C SER A 91 5.29 3.33 -0.33
N LEU A 92 4.69 4.30 -1.01
CA LEU A 92 4.63 4.44 -2.46
C LEU A 92 5.66 5.44 -3.01
N ASP A 93 6.45 6.04 -2.12
CA ASP A 93 7.48 7.03 -2.40
C ASP A 93 8.72 6.84 -1.49
N PRO A 94 9.23 5.61 -1.35
CA PRO A 94 10.20 5.32 -0.30
C PRO A 94 11.55 5.99 -0.52
N ASP A 95 12.18 6.36 0.59
CA ASP A 95 13.61 6.63 0.67
C ASP A 95 14.39 5.33 0.36
N GLU A 96 15.05 5.31 -0.79
CA GLU A 96 15.80 4.17 -1.32
C GLU A 96 17.07 3.84 -0.52
N HIS A 97 17.55 4.77 0.31
CA HIS A 97 18.76 4.58 1.10
C HIS A 97 18.52 3.83 2.41
N LEU A 98 17.26 3.61 2.79
CA LEU A 98 16.88 2.97 4.05
C LEU A 98 16.00 1.76 3.81
N GLU A 99 16.38 0.61 4.36
CA GLU A 99 15.57 -0.61 4.31
C GLU A 99 14.38 -0.57 5.30
N SER A 100 14.44 0.31 6.29
CA SER A 100 13.37 0.53 7.26
C SER A 100 12.41 1.64 6.83
N LYS A 101 11.35 1.83 7.63
CA LYS A 101 10.54 3.06 7.59
C LYS A 101 11.46 4.29 7.65
N SER A 102 11.27 5.24 6.75
CA SER A 102 11.95 6.54 6.78
C SER A 102 11.01 7.63 7.25
N LEU A 103 11.58 8.69 7.83
CA LEU A 103 10.85 9.93 8.09
C LEU A 103 10.67 10.77 6.82
N SER A 104 11.40 10.43 5.75
CA SER A 104 11.32 11.09 4.45
C SER A 104 10.23 10.51 3.54
N ASP A 105 9.64 9.38 3.91
CA ASP A 105 8.54 8.75 3.16
C ASP A 105 7.29 9.63 3.34
N LEU A 106 6.69 10.15 2.27
CA LEU A 106 5.57 11.12 2.31
C LEU A 106 4.21 10.49 1.93
N ASP A 107 4.22 9.34 1.26
CA ASP A 107 3.06 8.57 0.82
C ASP A 107 3.11 7.16 1.40
N PHE A 108 2.69 7.02 2.66
CA PHE A 108 2.74 5.75 3.38
C PHE A 108 1.50 5.44 4.22
N ILE A 109 1.33 4.14 4.48
CA ILE A 109 0.39 3.58 5.46
C ILE A 109 1.17 2.66 6.41
N LEU A 110 0.90 2.79 7.70
CA LEU A 110 1.26 1.84 8.74
C LEU A 110 -0.02 1.34 9.42
N ALA A 111 -0.27 0.03 9.37
CA ALA A 111 -1.49 -0.58 9.88
C ALA A 111 -1.23 -1.94 10.53
N LYS A 112 -2.10 -2.38 11.45
CA LYS A 112 -1.96 -3.72 12.07
C LYS A 112 -2.58 -4.84 11.25
N SER A 113 -3.34 -4.52 10.22
CA SER A 113 -4.05 -5.52 9.41
C SER A 113 -4.25 -5.02 7.99
N VAL A 114 -4.11 -5.92 7.03
CA VAL A 114 -4.43 -5.66 5.63
C VAL A 114 -5.15 -6.86 5.02
N LEU A 115 -6.28 -6.57 4.39
CA LEU A 115 -7.10 -7.55 3.71
C LEU A 115 -7.00 -7.33 2.20
N LEU A 116 -6.83 -8.41 1.46
CA LEU A 116 -7.11 -8.44 0.03
C LEU A 116 -8.60 -8.70 -0.18
N LEU A 117 -9.35 -7.73 -0.68
CA LEU A 117 -10.80 -7.85 -0.93
C LEU A 117 -11.09 -8.64 -2.22
#